data_AF-A0A139CQK2-F1
#
_entry.id   AF-A0A139CQK2-F1
#
_cell.length_a   1.000
_cell.length_b   1.000
_cell.length_c   1.000
_cell.angle_alpha   90.00
_cell.angle_beta   90.00
_cell.angle_gamma   90.00
#
_symmetry.space_group_name_H-M   'P 1'
#
loop_
_entity.id
_entity.type
_entity.pdbx_description
1 polymer ?
#
loop_
_entity_poly.entity_id
_entity_poly.type
_entity_poly.pdbx_seq_one_letter_code
_entity_poly.pdbx_strand_id
1 'polypeptide(L)' 'MLFGLLFWILIIAGIVIVIKWFMDQSQRREEVKEQMSALEVAKIRYAKGEITKEEFEEIKRDLS' A
#
# COMPACT_ATOMS: atom_id res chain seq x y z
N MET A 1 -28.38 27.57 -20.72
CA MET A 1 -28.24 27.35 -19.26
C MET A 1 -27.50 26.04 -18.91
N LEU A 2 -27.29 25.10 -19.84
CA LEU A 2 -26.60 23.82 -19.61
C LEU A 2 -25.05 23.87 -19.65
N PHE A 3 -24.46 24.84 -20.34
CA PHE A 3 -23.00 24.94 -20.48
C PHE A 3 -22.25 25.18 -19.15
N GLY A 4 -22.85 25.93 -18.22
CA GLY A 4 -22.27 26.11 -16.89
C GLY A 4 -22.22 24.80 -16.10
N LEU A 5 -23.26 23.98 -16.20
CA LEU A 5 -23.36 22.71 -15.48
C LEU A 5 -22.31 21.69 -16.00
N LEU A 6 -22.09 21.67 -17.31
CA LEU A 6 -21.04 20.84 -17.93
C LEU A 6 -19.62 21.24 -17.45
N PHE A 7 -19.37 22.54 -17.34
CA PHE A 7 -18.10 23.08 -16.84
C PHE A 7 -17.84 22.69 -15.38
N TRP A 8 -18.88 22.75 -14.53
CA TRP A 8 -18.79 22.32 -13.14
C TRP A 8 -18.53 20.81 -13.00
N ILE A 9 -19.13 19.97 -13.84
CA ILE A 9 -18.86 18.52 -13.85
C ILE A 9 -17.39 18.25 -14.21
N LEU A 10 -16.84 18.97 -15.18
CA LEU A 10 -15.45 18.85 -15.62
C LEU A 10 -14.46 19.22 -14.50
N ILE A 11 -14.75 20.29 -13.76
CA ILE A 11 -13.97 20.70 -12.59
C ILE A 11 -14.00 19.62 -11.51
N ILE A 12 -15.18 19.11 -11.16
CA ILE A 12 -15.33 18.08 -10.13
C ILE A 12 -14.59 16.80 -10.54
N ALA A 13 -14.73 16.37 -11.80
CA ALA A 13 -14.03 15.20 -12.33
C ALA A 13 -12.51 15.36 -12.24
N GLY A 14 -11.97 16.53 -12.59
CA GLY A 14 -10.54 16.82 -12.45
C GLY A 14 -10.05 16.72 -11.00
N ILE A 15 -10.80 17.30 -10.06
CA ILE A 15 -10.46 17.23 -8.63
C ILE A 15 -10.49 15.78 -8.13
N VAL A 16 -11.50 15.00 -8.48
CA VAL A 16 -11.62 13.59 -8.09
C VAL A 16 -10.45 12.76 -8.61
N ILE A 17 -10.01 12.98 -9.85
CA ILE A 17 -8.85 12.28 -10.43
C ILE A 17 -7.57 12.60 -9.64
N VAL A 18 -7.34 13.89 -9.32
CA VAL A 18 -6.16 14.31 -8.56
C VAL A 18 -6.15 13.70 -7.16
N ILE A 19 -7.29 13.74 -6.46
CA ILE A 19 -7.42 13.15 -5.11
C ILE A 19 -7.20 11.63 -5.18
N LYS A 20 -7.82 10.95 -6.14
CA LYS A 20 -7.68 9.49 -6.31
C LYS A 20 -6.22 9.10 -6.56
N TRP A 21 -5.49 9.87 -7.39
CA TRP A 21 -4.07 9.62 -7.66
C TRP A 21 -3.19 9.83 -6.42
N PHE A 22 -3.48 10.86 -5.61
CA PHE A 22 -2.80 11.09 -4.34
C PHE A 22 -3.08 9.98 -3.31
N MET A 23 -4.32 9.48 -3.23
CA MET A 23 -4.69 8.38 -2.32
C MET A 23 -4.09 7.04 -2.76
N ASP A 24 -4.06 6.74 -4.06
CA ASP A 24 -3.46 5.51 -4.61
C ASP A 24 -1.95 5.44 -4.36
N GLN A 25 -1.27 6.61 -4.32
CA GLN A 25 0.14 6.70 -3.91
C GLN A 25 0.35 6.37 -2.42
N SER A 26 -0.66 6.60 -1.58
CA SER A 26 -0.66 6.23 -0.15
C SER A 26 -0.96 4.75 0.06
N GLN A 27 -1.92 4.18 -0.67
CA GLN A 27 -2.26 2.75 -0.52
C GLN A 27 -1.12 1.82 -0.97
N ARG A 28 -0.39 2.17 -2.04
CA ARG A 28 0.84 1.43 -2.41
C ARG A 28 1.95 1.56 -1.37
N ARG A 29 2.00 2.67 -0.62
CA ARG A 29 2.94 2.83 0.50
C ARG A 29 2.51 2.06 1.74
N GLU A 30 1.21 1.94 1.99
CA GLU A 30 0.67 1.18 3.13
C GLU A 30 0.90 -0.32 2.95
N GLU A 31 0.62 -0.90 1.78
CA GLU A 31 0.94 -2.32 1.51
C GLU A 31 2.45 -2.61 1.64
N VAL A 32 3.31 -1.75 1.08
CA VAL A 32 4.77 -1.91 1.20
C VAL A 32 5.23 -1.76 2.66
N LYS A 33 4.59 -0.89 3.43
CA LYS A 33 4.94 -0.66 4.84
C LYS A 33 4.45 -1.81 5.74
N GLU A 34 3.29 -2.40 5.47
CA GLU A 34 2.81 -3.62 6.14
C GLU A 34 3.69 -4.83 5.81
N GLN A 35 4.07 -5.01 4.53
CA GLN A 35 4.99 -6.08 4.12
C GLN A 35 6.38 -5.93 4.77
N MET A 36 6.91 -4.71 4.83
CA MET A 36 8.17 -4.43 5.55
C MET A 36 8.05 -4.78 7.03
N SER A 37 6.94 -4.42 7.69
CA SER A 37 6.69 -4.74 9.10
C SER A 37 6.63 -6.26 9.35
N ALA A 38 5.95 -7.01 8.49
CA ALA A 38 5.85 -8.46 8.62
C ALA A 38 7.21 -9.18 8.45
N LEU A 39 8.02 -8.77 7.47
CA LEU A 39 9.39 -9.27 7.29
C LEU A 39 10.31 -8.89 8.45
N GLU A 40 10.13 -7.70 9.02
CA GLU A 40 10.92 -7.20 10.15
C GLU A 40 10.61 -7.99 11.43
N VAL A 41 9.33 -8.31 11.67
CA VAL A 41 8.91 -9.21 12.76
C VAL A 41 9.50 -10.62 12.57
N ALA A 42 9.44 -11.19 11.36
CA ALA A 42 10.03 -12.50 11.08
C ALA A 42 11.55 -12.51 11.34
N LYS A 43 12.26 -11.45 10.91
CA LYS A 43 13.70 -11.30 11.14
C LYS A 43 14.04 -11.25 12.64
N ILE A 44 13.26 -10.51 13.44
CA ILE A 44 13.47 -10.41 14.89
C ILE A 44 13.32 -11.78 15.56
N ARG A 45 12.30 -12.56 15.19
CA ARG A 45 12.07 -13.91 15.74
C ARG A 45 13.17 -14.88 15.35
N TYR A 46 13.66 -14.79 14.12
CA TYR A 46 14.80 -15.60 13.66
C TYR A 46 16.07 -15.27 14.46
N ALA A 47 16.35 -13.99 14.68
CA ALA A 47 17.50 -13.55 15.50
C ALA A 47 17.39 -13.98 16.97
N LYS A 48 16.16 -14.08 17.50
CA LYS A 48 15.88 -14.65 18.82
C LYS A 48 15.96 -16.19 18.86
N GLY A 49 16.03 -16.85 17.71
CA GLY A 49 15.96 -18.31 17.61
C GLY A 49 14.57 -18.89 17.90
N GLU A 50 13.52 -18.06 17.86
CA GLU A 50 12.13 -18.48 18.05
C GLU A 50 11.56 -19.20 16.82
N ILE A 51 12.18 -18.99 15.65
CA ILE A 51 11.84 -19.67 14.39
C ILE A 51 13.10 -20.20 13.71
N THR A 52 12.97 -21.28 12.96
CA THR A 52 14.09 -21.85 12.20
C THR A 52 14.35 -21.07 10.91
N LYS A 53 15.48 -21.36 10.26
CA LYS A 53 15.81 -20.76 8.96
C LYS A 53 14.79 -21.17 7.89
N GLU A 54 14.27 -22.41 7.94
CA GLU A 54 13.25 -22.86 7.00
C GLU A 54 11.96 -22.04 7.16
N GLU A 55 11.48 -21.83 8.39
CA GLU A 55 10.28 -21.04 8.67
C GLU A 55 10.44 -19.57 8.25
N PHE A 56 11.63 -18.99 8.45
CA PHE A 56 11.93 -17.64 7.99
C PHE A 56 11.91 -17.53 6.46
N GLU A 57 12.45 -18.52 5.74
CA GLU A 57 12.45 -18.54 4.27
C GLU A 57 11.03 -18.71 3.70
N GLU A 58 10.19 -19.52 4.35
CA GLU A 58 8.79 -19.72 3.97
C GLU A 58 7.98 -18.42 4.14
N ILE A 59 8.08 -17.77 5.30
CA ILE A 59 7.42 -16.48 5.57
C ILE A 59 7.90 -15.40 4.59
N LYS A 60 9.20 -15.38 4.26
CA LYS A 60 9.75 -14.43 3.30
C LYS A 60 9.24 -14.67 1.87
N ARG A 61 9.01 -15.93 1.49
CA ARG A 61 8.43 -16.28 0.18
C ARG A 61 6.95 -15.91 0.11
N ASP A 62 6.20 -16.11 1.19
CA ASP A 62 4.78 -15.79 1.25
C ASP A 62 4.49 -14.28 1.32
N LEU A 63 5.43 -13.48 1.86
CA LEU A 63 5.32 -12.03 1.96
C LEU A 63 5.86 -11.26 0.74
N SER A 64 6.41 -11.97 -0.25
CA SER A 64 7.06 -11.39 -1.44
C SER A 64 6.17 -11.33 -2.68
#